data_AF-A0A3B8ZDL5-F1
#
_entry.id   AF-A0A3B8ZDL5-F1
#
_cell.length_a   1.000
_cell.length_b   1.000
_cell.length_c   1.000
_cell.angle_alpha   90.00
_cell.angle_beta   90.00
_cell.angle_gamma   90.00
#
_symmetry.space_group_name_H-M   'P 1'
#
loop_
_entity.id
_entity.type
_entity.pdbx_description
1 polymer ?
#
loop_
_entity_poly.entity_id
_entity_poly.type
_entity_poly.pdbx_seq_one_letter_code
_entity_poly.pdbx_strand_id
1 'polypeptide(L)'
;SETSFELNQPAIVQWAQARFDAKITEQDLAAGSLQQLSDKLFAYSQQSYKDSEIATDEAMSKVQELFNDAEPDTAARYAAGQNGTIETFVDWLNSKLGCSMEPEKLAEMDEEQVKRRVMQAIDDRFQPEIRRMERQVLLQIVDSAWKDHLLAMDHLRSAISLKGYAQMDPKVEYKREGMRMYGDMWFSIGERMTDLIFR
;
A
#
# COMPACT_ATOMS: atom_id res chain seq x y z
N SER A 1 25.72 14.27 -19.37
CA SER A 1 24.57 14.92 -18.71
C SER A 1 23.86 13.86 -17.90
N GLU A 2 24.34 13.71 -16.67
CA GLU A 2 23.79 12.80 -15.67
C GLU A 2 22.46 13.36 -15.19
N THR A 3 21.35 12.72 -15.54
CA THR A 3 20.12 12.83 -14.75
C THR A 3 20.34 12.02 -13.47
N SER A 4 21.08 12.59 -12.53
CA SER A 4 21.01 12.18 -11.14
C SER A 4 19.57 12.47 -10.70
N PHE A 5 18.79 11.42 -10.47
CA PHE A 5 17.44 11.54 -9.93
C PHE A 5 17.60 11.92 -8.45
N GLU A 6 17.91 13.19 -8.18
CA GLU A 6 17.99 13.71 -6.82
C GLU A 6 16.59 13.59 -6.20
N LEU A 7 16.53 12.79 -5.14
CA LEU A 7 15.33 12.57 -4.35
C LEU A 7 14.74 13.91 -3.93
N ASN A 8 13.47 14.16 -4.26
CA ASN A 8 12.70 15.19 -3.59
C ASN A 8 12.21 14.64 -2.23
N GLN A 9 13.16 14.37 -1.32
CA GLN A 9 12.91 14.01 0.09
C GLN A 9 11.89 14.95 0.76
N PRO A 10 11.91 16.28 0.49
CA PRO A 10 10.89 17.21 0.98
C PRO A 10 9.47 16.83 0.55
N ALA A 11 9.26 16.39 -0.71
CA ALA A 11 7.94 16.03 -1.21
C ALA A 11 7.34 14.80 -0.51
N ILE A 12 8.19 13.84 -0.14
CA ILE A 12 7.78 12.61 0.56
C ILE A 12 7.39 12.93 2.01
N VAL A 13 8.19 13.77 2.68
CA VAL A 13 7.90 14.24 4.04
C VAL A 13 6.62 15.06 4.08
N GLN A 14 6.45 15.97 3.12
CA GLN A 14 5.28 16.83 3.04
C GLN A 14 3.99 16.02 2.78
N TRP A 15 4.06 15.00 1.91
CA TRP A 15 2.95 14.06 1.71
C TRP A 15 2.62 13.26 2.98
N ALA A 16 3.63 12.71 3.65
CA ALA A 16 3.44 11.91 4.86
C ALA A 16 2.90 12.74 6.05
N GLN A 17 3.37 13.97 6.23
CA GLN A 17 2.88 14.90 7.26
C GLN A 17 1.44 15.33 7.00
N ALA A 18 1.10 15.68 5.75
CA ALA A 18 -0.23 16.15 5.39
C ALA A 18 -1.32 15.06 5.52
N ARG A 19 -0.94 13.79 5.33
CA ARG A 19 -1.91 12.68 5.22
C ARG A 19 -2.09 11.88 6.51
N PHE A 20 -1.03 11.76 7.30
CA PHE A 20 -0.98 10.87 8.46
C PHE A 20 -0.91 11.58 9.81
N ASP A 21 -0.91 12.92 9.81
CA ASP A 21 -0.65 13.74 11.01
C ASP A 21 0.64 13.32 11.74
N ALA A 22 1.57 12.72 10.99
CA ALA A 22 2.78 12.11 11.52
C ALA A 22 3.91 13.13 11.52
N LYS A 23 4.57 13.32 12.68
CA LYS A 23 5.77 14.16 12.82
C LYS A 23 7.02 13.46 12.25
N ILE A 24 7.00 13.12 10.97
CA ILE A 24 8.17 12.60 10.26
C ILE A 24 8.98 13.80 9.76
N THR A 25 10.27 13.86 10.06
CA THR A 25 11.16 14.95 9.62
C THR A 25 12.14 14.46 8.54
N GLU A 26 12.69 15.38 7.74
CA GLU A 26 13.73 15.06 6.74
C GLU A 26 14.97 14.41 7.40
N GLN A 27 15.26 14.74 8.67
CA GLN A 27 16.31 14.09 9.45
C GLN A 27 15.99 12.62 9.80
N ASP A 28 14.73 12.22 9.94
CA ASP A 28 14.35 10.81 10.17
C ASP A 28 14.61 9.95 8.94
N LEU A 29 14.50 10.53 7.74
CA LEU A 29 14.83 9.89 6.45
C LEU A 29 16.34 9.85 6.19
N ALA A 30 17.09 10.82 6.70
CA ALA A 30 18.55 10.88 6.55
C ALA A 30 19.29 10.05 7.61
N ALA A 31 18.71 9.88 8.81
CA ALA A 31 19.32 9.15 9.93
C ALA A 31 18.87 7.69 10.05
N GLY A 32 17.81 7.28 9.33
CA GLY A 32 17.24 5.94 9.42
C GLY A 32 17.56 5.03 8.24
N SER A 33 17.87 3.76 8.50
CA SER A 33 18.03 2.75 7.45
C SER A 33 16.70 2.50 6.74
N LEU A 34 16.73 2.13 5.45
CA LEU A 34 15.56 1.69 4.66
C LEU A 34 14.62 0.74 5.41
N GLN A 35 15.18 -0.05 6.33
CA GLN A 35 14.46 -0.94 7.24
C GLN A 35 13.51 -0.18 8.16
N GLN A 36 13.92 0.94 8.77
CA GLN A 36 13.08 1.72 9.69
C GLN A 36 11.93 2.43 8.96
N LEU A 37 12.17 2.86 7.72
CA LEU A 37 11.11 3.40 6.87
C LEU A 37 10.10 2.31 6.51
N SER A 38 10.60 1.12 6.10
CA SER A 38 9.78 -0.05 5.82
C SER A 38 8.95 -0.47 7.05
N ASP A 39 9.56 -0.51 8.24
CA ASP A 39 8.87 -0.90 9.47
C ASP A 39 7.78 0.11 9.86
N LYS A 40 8.05 1.42 9.70
CA LYS A 40 7.05 2.48 9.94
C LYS A 40 5.90 2.42 8.93
N LEU A 41 6.21 2.20 7.65
CA LEU A 41 5.20 2.07 6.60
C LEU A 41 4.39 0.79 6.74
N PHE A 42 5.02 -0.29 7.18
CA PHE A 42 4.35 -1.54 7.53
C PHE A 42 3.40 -1.33 8.71
N ALA A 43 3.84 -0.67 9.77
CA ALA A 43 2.98 -0.34 10.90
C ALA A 43 1.79 0.53 10.47
N TYR A 44 2.01 1.49 9.56
CA TYR A 44 0.96 2.33 9.04
C TYR A 44 -0.03 1.57 8.15
N SER A 45 0.49 0.71 7.25
CA SER A 45 -0.31 -0.18 6.40
C SER A 45 -1.19 -1.09 7.24
N GLN A 46 -0.60 -1.76 8.23
CA GLN A 46 -1.32 -2.64 9.14
C GLN A 46 -2.40 -1.91 9.94
N GLN A 47 -2.14 -0.68 10.39
CA GLN A 47 -3.13 0.13 11.07
C GLN A 47 -4.27 0.51 10.12
N SER A 48 -3.95 0.93 8.89
CA SER A 48 -4.95 1.28 7.87
C SER A 48 -5.80 0.08 7.46
N TYR A 49 -5.23 -1.13 7.40
CA TYR A 49 -5.99 -2.36 7.15
C TYR A 49 -6.95 -2.67 8.30
N LYS A 50 -6.50 -2.57 9.55
CA LYS A 50 -7.38 -2.76 10.72
C LYS A 50 -8.50 -1.72 10.77
N ASP A 51 -8.17 -0.46 10.48
CA ASP A 51 -9.15 0.61 10.44
C ASP A 51 -10.17 0.38 9.30
N SER A 52 -9.72 -0.16 8.16
CA SER A 52 -10.59 -0.56 7.04
C SER A 52 -11.48 -1.75 7.40
N GLU A 53 -10.96 -2.75 8.10
CA GLU A 53 -11.71 -3.93 8.55
C GLU A 53 -12.81 -3.51 9.55
N ILE A 54 -12.45 -2.72 10.57
CA ILE A 54 -13.41 -2.16 11.53
C ILE A 54 -14.47 -1.31 10.83
N ALA A 55 -14.06 -0.45 9.88
CA ALA A 55 -15.00 0.38 9.11
C ALA A 55 -15.92 -0.46 8.22
N THR A 56 -15.42 -1.58 7.69
CA THR A 56 -16.22 -2.53 6.89
C THR A 56 -17.25 -3.25 7.75
N ASP A 57 -16.87 -3.74 8.92
CA ASP A 57 -17.78 -4.39 9.85
C ASP A 57 -18.86 -3.41 10.36
N GLU A 58 -18.46 -2.20 10.75
CA GLU A 58 -19.39 -1.15 11.19
C GLU A 58 -20.36 -0.78 10.04
N ALA A 59 -19.85 -0.63 8.82
CA ALA A 59 -20.64 -0.36 7.62
C ALA A 59 -21.64 -1.47 7.32
N MET A 60 -21.22 -2.73 7.31
CA MET A 60 -22.09 -3.87 6.99
C MET A 60 -23.18 -4.04 8.06
N SER A 61 -22.85 -3.83 9.33
CA SER A 61 -23.85 -3.83 10.40
C SER A 61 -24.89 -2.72 10.21
N LYS A 62 -24.47 -1.51 9.81
CA LYS A 62 -25.38 -0.39 9.54
C LYS A 62 -26.28 -0.64 8.32
N VAL A 63 -25.74 -1.27 7.27
CA VAL A 63 -26.54 -1.68 6.12
C VAL A 63 -27.56 -2.74 6.54
N GLN A 64 -27.16 -3.72 7.35
CA GLN A 64 -28.09 -4.73 7.85
C GLN A 64 -29.20 -4.12 8.73
N GLU A 65 -28.86 -3.15 9.60
CA GLU A 65 -29.84 -2.38 10.37
C GLU A 65 -30.81 -1.60 9.47
N LEU A 66 -30.33 -1.06 8.36
CA LEU A 66 -31.13 -0.29 7.41
C LEU A 66 -32.14 -1.18 6.67
N PHE A 67 -31.73 -2.40 6.30
CA PHE A 67 -32.55 -3.31 5.51
C PHE A 67 -33.35 -4.32 6.34
N ASN A 68 -32.98 -4.61 7.59
CA ASN A 68 -33.72 -5.40 8.59
C ASN A 68 -34.59 -6.55 8.01
N ASP A 69 -33.95 -7.53 7.36
CA ASP A 69 -34.57 -8.70 6.70
C ASP A 69 -35.58 -8.39 5.57
N ALA A 70 -35.48 -7.21 4.95
CA ALA A 70 -36.23 -6.87 3.75
C ALA A 70 -35.87 -7.80 2.57
N GLU A 71 -36.79 -7.95 1.61
CA GLU A 71 -36.50 -8.70 0.39
C GLU A 71 -35.37 -8.03 -0.40
N PRO A 72 -34.52 -8.79 -1.13
CA PRO A 72 -33.32 -8.25 -1.80
C PRO A 72 -33.56 -7.07 -2.73
N ASP A 73 -34.74 -6.99 -3.37
CA ASP A 73 -35.11 -5.94 -4.31
C ASP A 73 -35.85 -4.76 -3.64
N THR A 74 -35.95 -4.75 -2.31
CA THR A 74 -36.64 -3.70 -1.58
C THR A 74 -35.79 -2.43 -1.58
N ALA A 75 -36.34 -1.35 -2.14
CA ALA A 75 -35.66 -0.06 -2.08
C ALA A 75 -35.55 0.43 -0.63
N ALA A 76 -34.43 1.09 -0.31
CA ALA A 76 -34.08 1.52 1.04
C ALA A 76 -35.19 2.37 1.69
N ARG A 77 -35.98 3.15 0.95
CA ARG A 77 -37.10 3.94 1.53
C ARG A 77 -38.20 3.09 2.17
N TYR A 78 -38.36 1.85 1.72
CA TYR A 78 -39.39 0.94 2.21
C TYR A 78 -38.83 0.02 3.30
N ALA A 79 -37.54 -0.30 3.21
CA ALA A 79 -36.82 -1.08 4.22
C ALA A 79 -36.51 -0.25 5.47
N ALA A 80 -35.99 0.97 5.28
CA ALA A 80 -35.85 1.95 6.33
C ALA A 80 -37.23 2.47 6.69
N GLY A 81 -37.74 2.12 7.87
CA GLY A 81 -39.01 2.66 8.37
C GLY A 81 -39.05 4.19 8.35
N GLN A 82 -40.22 4.79 8.61
CA GLN A 82 -40.45 6.25 8.55
C GLN A 82 -39.64 7.10 9.58
N ASN A 83 -38.61 6.54 10.20
CA ASN A 83 -37.90 7.09 11.35
C ASN A 83 -36.61 7.87 11.00
N GLY A 84 -36.38 8.22 9.74
CA GLY A 84 -35.16 8.95 9.34
C GLY A 84 -33.88 8.10 9.41
N THR A 85 -33.99 6.77 9.35
CA THR A 85 -32.83 5.86 9.36
C THR A 85 -31.89 6.11 8.17
N ILE A 86 -32.44 6.55 7.03
CA ILE A 86 -31.65 6.92 5.84
C ILE A 86 -30.78 8.15 6.11
N GLU A 87 -31.35 9.17 6.76
CA GLU A 87 -30.64 10.42 7.08
C GLU A 87 -29.49 10.16 8.05
N THR A 88 -29.76 9.38 9.10
CA THR A 88 -28.72 8.98 10.07
C THR A 88 -27.63 8.10 9.45
N PHE A 89 -27.97 7.23 8.50
CA PHE A 89 -26.98 6.44 7.75
C PHE A 89 -26.12 7.32 6.84
N VAL A 90 -26.72 8.29 6.14
CA VAL A 90 -25.99 9.26 5.29
C VAL A 90 -25.06 10.15 6.12
N ASP A 91 -25.51 10.62 7.29
CA ASP A 91 -24.68 11.39 8.22
C ASP A 91 -23.48 10.57 8.72
N TRP A 92 -23.71 9.29 9.03
CA TRP A 92 -22.64 8.38 9.39
C TRP A 92 -21.64 8.17 8.25
N LEU A 93 -22.12 7.91 7.02
CA LEU A 93 -21.26 7.77 5.83
C LEU A 93 -20.41 9.02 5.58
N ASN A 94 -21.01 10.20 5.72
CA ASN A 94 -20.31 11.47 5.59
C ASN A 94 -19.23 11.65 6.67
N SER A 95 -19.57 11.40 7.94
CA SER A 95 -18.63 11.62 9.06
C SER A 95 -17.49 10.61 9.10
N LYS A 96 -17.75 9.33 8.81
CA LYS A 96 -16.75 8.25 8.87
C LYS A 96 -15.96 8.07 7.58
N LEU A 97 -16.64 8.04 6.43
CA LEU A 97 -16.02 7.75 5.14
C LEU A 97 -15.73 9.01 4.32
N GLY A 98 -16.32 10.17 4.68
CA GLY A 98 -16.22 11.39 3.88
C GLY A 98 -17.00 11.31 2.57
N CYS A 99 -17.92 10.34 2.46
CA CYS A 99 -18.70 10.12 1.25
C CYS A 99 -19.99 10.94 1.29
N SER A 100 -20.04 12.01 0.50
CA SER A 100 -21.26 12.79 0.29
C SER A 100 -22.20 12.04 -0.63
N MET A 101 -23.33 11.60 -0.07
CA MET A 101 -24.42 10.95 -0.79
C MET A 101 -25.72 11.68 -0.51
N GLU A 102 -26.53 11.85 -1.55
CA GLU A 102 -27.88 12.40 -1.43
C GLU A 102 -28.82 11.35 -0.83
N PRO A 103 -29.54 11.66 0.27
CA PRO A 103 -30.50 10.74 0.89
C PRO A 103 -31.55 10.21 -0.08
N GLU A 104 -31.99 11.04 -1.03
CA GLU A 104 -32.97 10.65 -2.05
C GLU A 104 -32.44 9.56 -2.99
N LYS A 105 -31.16 9.63 -3.38
CA LYS A 105 -30.54 8.60 -4.23
C LYS A 105 -30.36 7.30 -3.48
N LEU A 106 -29.99 7.36 -2.20
CA LEU A 106 -29.86 6.17 -1.38
C LEU A 106 -31.22 5.51 -1.13
N ALA A 107 -32.28 6.31 -0.97
CA ALA A 107 -33.64 5.84 -0.74
C ALA A 107 -34.19 4.97 -1.88
N GLU A 108 -33.70 5.15 -3.11
CA GLU A 108 -34.08 4.38 -4.29
C GLU A 108 -33.26 3.11 -4.49
N MET A 109 -32.14 2.95 -3.77
CA MET A 109 -31.22 1.81 -3.92
C MET A 109 -31.72 0.57 -3.18
N ASP A 110 -31.47 -0.60 -3.75
CA ASP A 110 -31.60 -1.89 -3.09
C ASP A 110 -30.41 -2.20 -2.16
N GLU A 111 -30.50 -3.28 -1.39
CA GLU A 111 -29.47 -3.66 -0.42
C GLU A 111 -28.10 -3.88 -1.08
N GLU A 112 -28.06 -4.56 -2.23
CA GLU A 112 -26.81 -4.81 -2.93
C GLU A 112 -26.17 -3.53 -3.47
N GLN A 113 -26.98 -2.61 -4.00
CA GLN A 113 -26.53 -1.31 -4.49
C GLN A 113 -25.93 -0.48 -3.36
N VAL A 114 -26.59 -0.45 -2.19
CA VAL A 114 -26.05 0.20 -1.00
C VAL A 114 -24.75 -0.46 -0.55
N LYS A 115 -24.70 -1.80 -0.43
CA LYS A 115 -23.48 -2.55 -0.09
C LYS A 115 -22.31 -2.20 -1.03
N ARG A 116 -22.53 -2.29 -2.35
CA ARG A 116 -21.51 -1.95 -3.35
C ARG A 116 -21.00 -0.52 -3.18
N ARG A 117 -21.92 0.43 -2.98
CA ARG A 117 -21.57 1.85 -2.89
C ARG A 117 -20.78 2.17 -1.62
N VAL A 118 -21.11 1.49 -0.51
CA VAL A 118 -20.42 1.60 0.77
C VAL A 118 -19.03 0.96 0.71
N MET A 119 -18.92 -0.23 0.12
CA MET A 119 -17.62 -0.87 -0.14
C MET A 119 -16.72 0.02 -0.99
N GLN A 120 -17.26 0.63 -2.05
CA GLN A 120 -16.50 1.56 -2.88
C GLN A 120 -16.05 2.80 -2.08
N ALA A 121 -16.88 3.33 -1.18
CA ALA A 121 -16.51 4.45 -0.33
C ALA A 121 -15.41 4.09 0.69
N ILE A 122 -15.41 2.85 1.19
CA ILE A 122 -14.35 2.30 2.04
C ILE A 122 -13.05 2.19 1.21
N ASP A 123 -13.11 1.59 0.03
CA ASP A 123 -11.94 1.47 -0.86
C ASP A 123 -11.37 2.85 -1.24
N ASP A 124 -12.23 3.83 -1.54
CA ASP A 124 -11.81 5.21 -1.86
C ASP A 124 -11.23 5.94 -0.64
N ARG A 125 -11.60 5.55 0.59
CA ARG A 125 -11.07 6.15 1.82
C ARG A 125 -9.76 5.51 2.28
N PHE A 126 -9.68 4.18 2.19
CA PHE A 126 -8.62 3.36 2.79
C PHE A 126 -7.64 2.77 1.76
N GLN A 127 -7.97 2.69 0.47
CA GLN A 127 -7.14 2.07 -0.57
C GLN A 127 -6.73 2.93 -1.81
N PRO A 128 -6.97 4.26 -1.93
CA PRO A 128 -6.58 4.98 -3.15
C PRO A 128 -5.06 5.21 -3.28
N GLU A 129 -4.35 5.32 -2.15
CA GLU A 129 -2.96 5.81 -2.11
C GLU A 129 -1.93 4.76 -1.69
N ILE A 130 -2.37 3.69 -1.02
CA ILE A 130 -1.51 2.56 -0.63
C ILE A 130 -0.77 2.01 -1.87
N ARG A 131 -1.46 1.83 -3.01
CA ARG A 131 -0.83 1.37 -4.27
C ARG A 131 0.27 2.28 -4.84
N ARG A 132 0.22 3.59 -4.60
CA ARG A 132 1.25 4.53 -5.08
C ARG A 132 2.46 4.51 -4.15
N MET A 133 2.21 4.44 -2.85
CA MET A 133 3.26 4.36 -1.84
C MET A 133 3.97 3.00 -1.85
N GLU A 134 3.23 1.90 -1.93
CA GLU A 134 3.76 0.54 -2.12
C GLU A 134 4.66 0.48 -3.34
N ARG A 135 4.21 1.06 -4.46
CA ARG A 135 5.01 1.16 -5.69
C ARG A 135 6.32 1.93 -5.45
N GLN A 136 6.28 3.02 -4.69
CA GLN A 136 7.46 3.82 -4.39
C GLN A 136 8.44 3.08 -3.47
N VAL A 137 7.94 2.38 -2.45
CA VAL A 137 8.76 1.53 -1.57
C VAL A 137 9.35 0.35 -2.35
N LEU A 138 8.56 -0.30 -3.21
CA LEU A 138 9.03 -1.36 -4.11
C LEU A 138 10.16 -0.87 -5.02
N LEU A 139 9.99 0.30 -5.63
CA LEU A 139 11.03 0.90 -6.46
C LEU A 139 12.31 1.16 -5.66
N GLN A 140 12.20 1.57 -4.39
CA GLN A 140 13.36 1.76 -3.51
C GLN A 140 14.03 0.43 -3.11
N ILE A 141 13.26 -0.62 -2.81
CA ILE A 141 13.80 -1.95 -2.50
C ILE A 141 14.57 -2.50 -3.70
N VAL A 142 13.99 -2.38 -4.90
CA VAL A 142 14.63 -2.81 -6.15
C VAL A 142 15.90 -2.00 -6.41
N ASP A 143 15.86 -0.68 -6.25
CA ASP A 143 17.03 0.19 -6.49
C ASP A 143 18.17 -0.08 -5.50
N SER A 144 17.86 -0.28 -4.21
CA SER A 144 18.87 -0.62 -3.19
C SER A 144 19.51 -1.98 -3.48
N ALA A 145 18.69 -3.00 -3.73
CA ALA A 145 19.18 -4.34 -4.03
C ALA A 145 20.05 -4.36 -5.30
N TRP A 146 19.69 -3.56 -6.29
CA TRP A 146 20.47 -3.39 -7.51
C TRP A 146 21.82 -2.72 -7.26
N LYS A 147 21.87 -1.64 -6.45
CA LYS A 147 23.13 -0.97 -6.07
C LYS A 147 24.06 -1.93 -5.33
N ASP A 148 23.53 -2.70 -4.39
CA ASP A 148 24.29 -3.71 -3.65
C ASP A 148 24.81 -4.80 -4.59
N HIS A 149 24.00 -5.24 -5.56
CA HIS A 149 24.42 -6.18 -6.60
C HIS A 149 25.55 -5.62 -7.47
N LEU A 150 25.47 -4.37 -7.91
CA LEU A 150 26.54 -3.73 -8.70
C LEU A 150 27.86 -3.66 -7.92
N LEU A 151 27.80 -3.25 -6.64
CA LEU A 151 28.97 -3.24 -5.76
C LEU A 151 29.56 -4.66 -5.60
N ALA A 152 28.71 -5.66 -5.43
CA ALA A 152 29.14 -7.03 -5.33
C ALA A 152 29.75 -7.57 -6.64
N MET A 153 29.25 -7.12 -7.81
CA MET A 153 29.82 -7.43 -9.13
C MET A 153 31.19 -6.77 -9.33
N ASP A 154 31.42 -5.57 -8.80
CA ASP A 154 32.74 -4.92 -8.81
C ASP A 154 33.76 -5.66 -7.94
N HIS A 155 33.33 -6.13 -6.76
CA HIS A 155 34.16 -7.00 -5.90
C HIS A 155 34.46 -8.34 -6.57
N LEU A 156 33.46 -8.97 -7.20
CA LEU A 156 33.61 -10.23 -7.92
C LEU A 156 34.63 -10.10 -9.07
N ARG A 157 34.53 -9.03 -9.86
CA ARG A 157 35.48 -8.73 -10.94
C ARG A 157 36.92 -8.64 -10.41
N SER A 158 37.10 -7.93 -9.28
CA SER A 158 38.41 -7.77 -8.64
C SER A 158 38.94 -9.11 -8.12
N ALA A 159 38.12 -9.91 -7.44
CA ALA A 159 38.49 -11.21 -6.91
C ALA A 159 38.88 -12.22 -8.00
N ILE A 160 38.17 -12.23 -9.13
CA ILE A 160 38.47 -13.11 -10.27
C ILE A 160 39.76 -12.68 -10.97
N SER A 161 40.01 -11.37 -11.09
CA SER A 161 41.27 -10.85 -11.66
C SER A 161 42.51 -11.27 -10.86
N LEU A 162 42.39 -11.35 -9.53
CA LEU A 162 43.43 -11.83 -8.61
C LEU A 162 43.61 -13.36 -8.64
N LYS A 163 42.55 -14.12 -8.96
CA LYS A 163 42.54 -15.60 -9.03
C LYS A 163 42.90 -16.17 -10.41
N GLY A 164 43.33 -15.34 -11.36
CA GLY A 164 43.66 -15.70 -12.75
C GLY A 164 44.75 -16.77 -12.97
N TYR A 165 45.19 -17.48 -11.92
CA TYR A 165 46.07 -18.64 -12.00
C TYR A 165 45.33 -19.99 -12.05
N ALA A 166 44.00 -20.04 -11.89
CA ALA A 166 43.23 -21.28 -12.02
C ALA A 166 42.83 -21.54 -13.50
N GLN A 167 42.85 -22.79 -13.94
CA GLN A 167 42.65 -23.27 -15.34
C GLN A 167 41.28 -22.94 -15.99
N MET A 168 40.43 -22.16 -15.33
CA MET A 168 39.08 -21.82 -15.79
C MET A 168 39.06 -20.42 -16.41
N ASP A 169 38.29 -20.22 -17.50
CA ASP A 169 38.16 -18.91 -18.15
C ASP A 169 37.53 -17.88 -17.17
N PRO A 170 38.24 -16.79 -16.83
CA PRO A 170 37.74 -15.73 -15.94
C PRO A 170 36.36 -15.18 -16.33
N LYS A 171 36.08 -15.11 -17.63
CA LYS A 171 34.79 -14.61 -18.14
C LYS A 171 33.64 -15.56 -17.84
N VAL A 172 33.91 -16.87 -17.94
CA VAL A 172 32.91 -17.91 -17.67
C VAL A 172 32.55 -17.91 -16.19
N GLU A 173 33.55 -17.81 -15.31
CA GLU A 173 33.32 -17.79 -13.86
C GLU A 173 32.61 -16.51 -13.40
N TYR A 174 32.99 -15.34 -13.94
CA TYR A 174 32.31 -14.07 -13.65
C TYR A 174 30.83 -14.13 -14.04
N LYS A 175 30.52 -14.67 -15.22
CA LYS A 175 29.15 -14.82 -15.68
C LYS A 175 28.35 -15.80 -14.82
N ARG A 176 28.96 -16.94 -14.45
CA ARG A 176 28.33 -17.97 -13.62
C ARG A 176 27.96 -17.44 -12.23
N GLU A 177 28.92 -16.82 -11.56
CA GLU A 177 28.74 -16.31 -10.20
C GLU A 177 27.86 -15.06 -10.18
N GLY A 178 28.01 -14.16 -11.16
CA GLY A 178 27.13 -13.00 -11.30
C GLY A 178 25.67 -13.38 -11.53
N MET A 179 25.40 -14.43 -12.32
CA MET A 179 24.04 -14.92 -12.52
C MET A 179 23.44 -15.54 -11.25
N ARG A 180 24.26 -16.23 -10.44
CA ARG A 180 23.85 -16.76 -9.13
C ARG A 180 23.45 -15.62 -8.19
N MET A 181 24.30 -14.61 -8.07
CA MET A 181 24.06 -13.43 -7.22
C MET A 181 22.84 -12.62 -7.68
N TYR A 182 22.59 -12.54 -8.98
CA TYR A 182 21.37 -11.93 -9.52
C TYR A 182 20.11 -12.71 -9.10
N GLY A 183 20.14 -14.04 -9.18
CA GLY A 183 19.04 -14.89 -8.71
C GLY A 183 18.74 -14.70 -7.23
N ASP A 184 19.78 -14.70 -6.39
CA ASP A 184 19.67 -14.48 -4.95
C ASP A 184 19.07 -13.09 -4.63
N MET A 185 19.48 -12.05 -5.36
CA MET A 185 18.93 -10.69 -5.23
C MET A 185 17.44 -10.66 -5.56
N TRP A 186 17.02 -11.25 -6.68
CA TRP A 186 15.61 -11.28 -7.09
C TRP A 186 14.73 -12.08 -6.14
N PHE A 187 15.24 -13.20 -5.63
CA PHE A 187 14.54 -13.99 -4.62
C PHE A 187 14.27 -13.15 -3.36
N SER A 188 15.28 -12.44 -2.86
CA SER A 188 15.13 -11.57 -1.68
C SER A 188 14.15 -10.41 -1.90
N ILE A 189 14.14 -9.81 -3.09
CA ILE A 189 13.14 -8.78 -3.46
C ILE A 189 11.73 -9.38 -3.44
N GLY A 190 11.55 -10.58 -4.00
CA GLY A 190 10.26 -11.28 -4.03
C GLY A 190 9.70 -11.58 -2.65
N GLU A 191 10.54 -12.01 -1.71
CA GLU A 191 10.15 -12.22 -0.31
C GLU A 191 9.67 -10.92 0.34
N ARG A 192 10.44 -9.83 0.20
CA ARG A 192 10.09 -8.51 0.74
C ARG A 192 8.80 -7.94 0.15
N MET A 193 8.56 -8.18 -1.15
CA MET A 193 7.32 -7.75 -1.83
C MET A 193 6.10 -8.51 -1.32
N THR A 194 6.24 -9.82 -1.13
CA THR A 194 5.14 -10.68 -0.66
C THR A 194 4.73 -10.29 0.76
N ASP A 195 5.70 -10.02 1.62
CA ASP A 195 5.45 -9.54 2.99
C ASP A 195 4.78 -8.16 3.02
N LEU A 196 5.02 -7.31 2.02
CA LEU A 196 4.51 -5.94 1.96
C LEU A 196 3.07 -5.85 1.41
N ILE A 197 2.69 -6.75 0.49
CA ILE A 197 1.39 -6.71 -0.18
C ILE A 197 0.34 -7.62 0.48
N PHE A 198 0.74 -8.74 1.09
CA PHE A 198 -0.19 -9.80 1.52
C PHE A 198 -0.37 -9.91 3.03
N ARG A 199 -0.03 -8.88 3.81
CA ARG A 199 -0.14 -8.89 5.28
C ARG A 199 -0.65 -7.57 5.84
#